data_AF-A0A432TTU6-F1
#
_entry.id   AF-A0A432TTU6-F1
#
_cell.length_a   1.000
_cell.length_b   1.000
_cell.length_c   1.000
_cell.angle_alpha   90.00
_cell.angle_beta   90.00
_cell.angle_gamma   90.00
#
_symmetry.space_group_name_H-M   'P 1'
#
loop_
_entity.id
_entity.type
_entity.pdbx_description
1 polymer ?
#
loop_
_entity_poly.entity_id
_entity_poly.type
_entity_poly.pdbx_seq_one_letter_code
_entity_poly.pdbx_strand_id
1 'polypeptide(L)'
;RLQSVSVTDVLSSRDLSSAKVFYTVPESDQATVEVLLNKASGFFRSRLSKKLDLRHTPALKFIFDPAPNTGARIEDLLSKL
;
A
#
# COMPACT_ATOMS: atom_id res chain seq x y z
N ARG A 1 -15.27 7.38 -5.74
CA ARG A 1 -14.35 6.82 -6.76
C ARG A 1 -12.94 7.01 -6.19
N LEU A 2 -12.14 5.95 -5.99
CA LEU A 2 -10.78 6.06 -5.44
C LEU A 2 -9.88 6.62 -6.55
N GLN A 3 -9.58 7.93 -6.55
CA GLN A 3 -8.83 8.57 -7.64
C GLN A 3 -7.34 8.81 -7.35
N SER A 4 -6.83 8.50 -6.15
CA SER A 4 -5.45 8.86 -5.80
C SER A 4 -4.76 7.86 -4.86
N VAL A 5 -5.08 6.57 -4.93
CA VAL A 5 -4.36 5.53 -4.17
C VAL A 5 -3.20 5.00 -5.00
N SER A 6 -1.98 5.18 -4.50
CA SER A 6 -0.77 4.61 -5.11
C SER A 6 -0.16 3.57 -4.19
N VAL A 7 0.24 2.43 -4.72
CA VAL A 7 1.00 1.41 -3.98
C VAL A 7 2.48 1.77 -4.07
N THR A 8 3.15 1.96 -2.94
CA THR A 8 4.57 2.32 -2.90
C THR A 8 5.46 1.09 -2.83
N ASP A 9 5.08 0.10 -2.01
CA ASP A 9 5.85 -1.12 -1.85
C ASP A 9 4.97 -2.30 -1.39
N VAL A 10 5.45 -3.53 -1.55
CA VAL A 10 4.81 -4.74 -1.05
C VAL A 10 5.84 -5.68 -0.43
N LEU A 11 5.73 -5.89 0.89
CA LEU A 11 6.56 -6.87 1.61
C LEU A 11 5.76 -8.14 1.88
N SER A 12 6.20 -9.25 1.29
CA SER A 12 5.60 -10.57 1.51
C SER A 12 6.43 -11.41 2.47
N SER A 13 5.76 -12.27 3.25
CA SER A 13 6.46 -13.27 4.06
C SER A 13 7.09 -14.33 3.15
N ARG A 14 8.16 -14.96 3.63
CA ARG A 14 8.92 -15.98 2.87
C ARG A 14 8.06 -17.16 2.41
N ASP A 15 7.02 -17.49 3.18
CA ASP A 15 6.05 -18.54 2.93
C ASP A 15 4.78 -18.06 2.20
N LEU A 16 4.72 -16.78 1.82
CA LEU A 16 3.56 -16.13 1.19
C LEU A 16 2.25 -16.25 1.98
N SER A 17 2.31 -16.49 3.29
CA SER A 17 1.13 -16.49 4.16
C SER A 17 0.54 -15.09 4.36
N SER A 18 1.37 -14.05 4.31
CA SER A 18 0.95 -12.66 4.48
C SER A 18 1.72 -11.70 3.56
N ALA A 19 1.08 -10.61 3.19
CA ALA A 19 1.71 -9.51 2.46
C ALA A 19 1.26 -8.17 3.04
N LYS A 20 2.24 -7.31 3.32
CA LYS A 20 2.04 -5.91 3.72
C LYS A 20 2.12 -5.07 2.46
N VAL A 21 1.04 -4.38 2.14
CA VAL A 21 0.92 -3.49 0.99
C VAL A 21 0.99 -2.06 1.50
N PHE A 22 2.07 -1.38 1.17
CA PHE A 22 2.26 0.04 1.49
C PHE A 22 1.56 0.88 0.44
N TYR A 23 0.76 1.84 0.89
CA TYR A 23 -0.01 2.68 -0.01
C TYR A 23 0.02 4.13 0.47
N THR A 24 -0.04 5.05 -0.49
CA THR A 24 -0.11 6.48 -0.23
C THR A 24 -1.35 7.10 -0.85
N VAL A 25 -1.88 8.11 -0.16
CA VAL A 25 -3.08 8.89 -0.49
C VAL A 25 -2.95 10.29 0.12
N PRO A 26 -3.71 11.29 -0.37
CA PRO A 26 -3.89 12.54 0.37
C PRO A 26 -4.34 12.27 1.81
N GLU A 27 -3.77 13.01 2.76
CA GLU A 27 -4.01 12.80 4.20
C GLU A 27 -5.51 12.93 4.56
N SER A 28 -6.24 13.82 3.87
CA SER A 28 -7.70 13.98 3.99
C SER A 28 -8.48 12.70 3.72
N ASP A 29 -7.93 11.81 2.89
CA ASP A 29 -8.61 10.63 2.38
C ASP A 29 -8.19 9.36 3.13
N GLN A 30 -7.12 9.41 3.95
CA GLN A 30 -6.50 8.25 4.60
C GLN A 30 -7.52 7.35 5.29
N ALA A 31 -8.30 7.90 6.23
CA ALA A 31 -9.24 7.11 7.03
C ALA A 31 -10.31 6.42 6.17
N THR A 32 -10.83 7.13 5.17
CA THR A 32 -11.84 6.57 4.25
C THR A 32 -11.25 5.49 3.37
N VAL A 33 -10.05 5.73 2.80
CA VAL A 33 -9.37 4.79 1.92
C VAL A 33 -8.95 3.53 2.68
N GLU A 34 -8.45 3.65 3.91
CA GLU A 34 -8.05 2.51 4.73
C GLU A 34 -9.22 1.53 4.93
N VAL A 35 -10.39 2.03 5.29
CA VAL A 35 -11.60 1.21 5.44
C VAL A 35 -12.00 0.56 4.12
N LEU A 36 -11.93 1.29 3.01
CA LEU A 36 -12.26 0.76 1.69
C LEU A 36 -11.30 -0.33 1.23
N LEU A 37 -9.99 -0.14 1.42
CA LEU A 37 -8.97 -1.14 1.09
C LEU A 37 -9.14 -2.40 1.91
N ASN A 38 -9.38 -2.25 3.22
CA ASN A 38 -9.63 -3.39 4.11
C ASN A 38 -10.89 -4.17 3.70
N LYS A 39 -12.00 -3.48 3.36
CA LYS A 39 -13.21 -4.11 2.81
C LYS A 39 -12.96 -4.80 1.46
N ALA A 40 -12.12 -4.19 0.61
CA ALA A 40 -11.79 -4.72 -0.71
C ALA A 40 -10.71 -5.83 -0.68
N SER A 41 -10.10 -6.12 0.47
CA SER A 41 -9.04 -7.14 0.61
C SER A 41 -9.42 -8.49 0.00
N GLY A 42 -10.65 -8.97 0.25
CA GLY A 42 -11.14 -10.23 -0.33
C GLY A 42 -11.25 -10.19 -1.86
N PHE A 43 -11.70 -9.06 -2.42
CA PHE A 43 -11.76 -8.86 -3.86
C PHE A 43 -10.37 -8.91 -4.50
N PHE A 44 -9.38 -8.23 -3.90
CA PHE A 44 -8.00 -8.26 -4.38
C PHE A 44 -7.40 -9.67 -4.31
N ARG A 45 -7.64 -10.41 -3.22
CA ARG A 45 -7.18 -11.80 -3.08
C ARG A 45 -7.76 -12.70 -4.16
N SER A 46 -9.06 -12.59 -4.45
CA SER A 46 -9.70 -13.35 -5.54
C SER A 46 -9.15 -13.02 -6.93
N ARG A 47 -8.80 -11.74 -7.17
CA ARG A 47 -8.17 -11.33 -8.43
C ARG A 47 -6.74 -11.84 -8.54
N LEU A 48 -5.96 -11.79 -7.47
CA LEU A 48 -4.59 -12.29 -7.41
C LEU A 48 -4.54 -13.80 -7.65
N SER A 49 -5.43 -14.57 -7.03
CA SER A 49 -5.49 -16.03 -7.20
C SER A 49 -5.80 -16.47 -8.63
N LYS A 50 -6.46 -15.61 -9.42
CA LYS A 50 -6.78 -15.87 -10.83
C LYS A 50 -5.66 -15.47 -11.78
N LYS A 51 -4.81 -14.52 -11.38
CA LYS A 51 -3.70 -14.01 -12.21
C LYS A 51 -2.38 -14.68 -11.92
N LEU A 52 -2.18 -15.14 -10.70
CA LEU A 52 -0.96 -15.78 -10.22
C LEU A 52 -1.27 -17.22 -9.87
N ASP A 53 -0.40 -18.14 -10.27
CA ASP A 53 -0.49 -19.55 -9.88
C ASP A 53 0.01 -19.73 -8.44
N LEU A 54 -0.79 -19.23 -7.50
CA LEU A 54 -0.51 -19.30 -6.07
C LEU A 54 -1.36 -20.38 -5.44
N ARG A 55 -0.69 -21.35 -4.79
CA ARG A 55 -1.39 -22.36 -3.99
C ARG A 55 -2.26 -21.72 -2.91
N HIS A 56 -1.74 -20.70 -2.22
CA HIS A 56 -2.42 -19.92 -1.19
C HIS A 56 -2.19 -18.44 -1.46
N THR A 57 -3.26 -17.65 -1.54
CA THR A 57 -3.13 -16.20 -1.71
C THR A 57 -2.91 -15.53 -0.35
N PRO A 58 -1.83 -14.73 -0.19
CA PRO A 58 -1.49 -14.11 1.09
C PRO A 58 -2.65 -13.30 1.67
N ALA A 59 -2.70 -13.22 2.99
CA ALA A 59 -3.52 -12.21 3.67
C ALA A 59 -2.92 -10.83 3.42
N LEU A 60 -3.68 -9.94 2.80
CA LEU A 60 -3.24 -8.57 2.51
C LEU A 60 -3.51 -7.67 3.72
N LYS A 61 -2.47 -6.99 4.19
CA LYS A 61 -2.55 -5.93 5.19
C LYS A 61 -2.14 -4.61 4.54
N PHE A 62 -3.00 -3.61 4.58
CA PHE A 62 -2.72 -2.30 4.01
C PHE A 62 -2.09 -1.41 5.08
N ILE A 63 -0.94 -0.82 4.76
CA ILE A 63 -0.21 0.07 5.66
C ILE A 63 -0.10 1.42 4.95
N PHE A 64 -0.63 2.46 5.60
CA PHE A 64 -0.45 3.80 5.08
C PHE A 64 1.02 4.18 5.14
N ASP A 65 1.56 4.49 3.97
CA ASP A 65 2.84 5.10 3.78
C ASP A 65 2.58 6.61 3.59
N PRO A 66 2.84 7.42 4.62
CA PRO A 66 2.75 8.86 4.49
C PRO A 66 3.85 9.24 3.52
N ALA A 67 3.54 9.37 2.23
CA ALA A 67 4.52 9.79 1.24
C ALA A 67 5.00 11.17 1.66
N PRO A 68 6.23 11.31 2.17
CA PRO A 68 6.70 12.59 2.59
C PRO A 68 7.24 13.26 1.33
N ASN A 69 7.23 14.56 1.37
CA ASN A 69 8.21 15.45 0.78
C ASN A 69 9.67 15.05 1.13
N THR A 70 10.09 13.78 1.02
CA THR A 70 11.43 13.32 1.38
C THR A 70 12.45 13.96 0.45
N GLY A 71 12.13 14.14 -0.83
CA GLY A 71 12.94 14.93 -1.75
C GLY A 71 13.11 16.38 -1.30
N ALA A 72 12.00 17.10 -1.07
CA ALA A 72 12.04 18.51 -0.69
C ALA A 72 12.63 18.77 0.71
N ARG A 73 12.46 17.85 1.67
CA ARG A 73 13.05 17.95 3.01
C ARG A 73 14.55 17.64 3.00
N ILE A 74 14.99 16.71 2.16
CA ILE A 74 16.42 16.46 1.93
C ILE A 74 17.04 17.65 1.20
N GLU A 75 16.37 18.20 0.18
CA GLU A 75 16.81 19.44 -0.50
C GLU A 75 16.92 20.63 0.46
N ASP A 76 15.95 20.86 1.35
CA ASP A 76 16.01 21.94 2.35
C ASP A 76 17.14 21.74 3.39
N LEU A 77 17.43 20.49 3.77
CA LEU A 77 18.56 20.16 4.63
C LEU A 77 19.92 20.31 3.92
N LEU A 78 19.98 19.97 2.63
CA LEU A 78 21.18 20.11 1.80
C LEU A 78 21.44 21.56 1.40
N SER A 79 20.41 22.39 1.23
CA SER A 79 20.54 23.81 0.88
C SER A 79 20.99 24.70 2.05
N LYS A 80 21.06 24.14 3.27
CA LYS A 80 21.51 24.83 4.49
C LYS A 80 22.96 24.50 4.89
N LEU A 81 23.65 23.70 4.08
CA LEU A 81 25.10 23.48 4.13
C LEU A 81 25.81 24.46 3.18
#